data_AF-A0A9D6N7K1-F1
#
_entry.id   AF-A0A9D6N7K1-F1
#
_cell.length_a   1.000
_cell.length_b   1.000
_cell.length_c   1.000
_cell.angle_alpha   90.00
_cell.angle_beta   90.00
_cell.angle_gamma   90.00
#
_symmetry.space_group_name_H-M   'P 1'
#
loop_
_entity.id
_entity.type
_entity.pdbx_description
1 polymer ?
#
loop_
_entity_poly.entity_id
_entity_poly.type
_entity_poly.pdbx_seq_one_letter_code
_entity_poly.pdbx_strand_id
1 'polypeptide(L)'
;MEFFGSTNLSRKGIHHNWEVSGVVFFDESDAASIQAREDSKKRFLKLWDHESFGVDTRFVAARWLAHDSAGSRWLAKTPAGERTAQMPHMRRRVMRTVLRHIQQFDGESADWLQRQLREAPAAVRAADLARQGMAPGYATLIAVEETLGTEKFYDELGRLPSIQKLNALARGA
;
A
#
# COMPACT_ATOMS: atom_id res chain seq x y z
N MET A 1 3.53 -14.08 -19.00
CA MET A 1 2.66 -13.03 -19.56
C MET A 1 2.51 -11.95 -18.51
N GLU A 2 2.49 -10.69 -18.92
CA GLU A 2 2.19 -9.53 -18.07
C GLU A 2 1.07 -8.71 -18.70
N PHE A 3 0.18 -8.17 -17.87
CA PHE A 3 -0.88 -7.24 -18.28
C PHE A 3 -0.60 -5.88 -17.67
N PHE A 4 -0.65 -4.83 -18.49
CA PHE A 4 -0.40 -3.46 -18.07
C PHE A 4 -1.40 -2.53 -18.73
N GLY A 5 -1.70 -1.39 -18.11
CA GLY A 5 -2.63 -0.42 -18.66
C GLY A 5 -3.26 0.47 -17.61
N SER A 6 -4.22 1.28 -18.06
CA SER A 6 -5.00 2.18 -17.20
C SER A 6 -6.27 1.53 -16.63
N THR A 7 -6.65 0.35 -17.13
CA THR A 7 -7.88 -0.34 -16.74
C THR A 7 -7.84 -0.79 -15.28
N ASN A 8 -8.62 -0.13 -14.42
CA ASN A 8 -8.94 -0.63 -13.09
C ASN A 8 -9.97 -1.76 -13.17
N LEU A 9 -9.87 -2.78 -12.31
CA LEU A 9 -10.86 -3.87 -12.17
C LEU A 9 -12.14 -3.37 -11.49
N SER A 10 -12.86 -2.49 -12.17
CA SER A 10 -14.10 -1.88 -11.73
C SER A 10 -15.12 -1.85 -12.87
N ARG A 11 -16.41 -1.79 -12.55
CA ARG A 11 -17.48 -1.68 -13.56
C ARG A 11 -17.28 -0.48 -14.50
N LYS A 12 -16.74 0.63 -13.99
CA LYS A 12 -16.45 1.81 -14.82
C LYS A 12 -15.23 1.58 -15.72
N GLY A 13 -14.13 1.07 -15.17
CA GLY A 13 -12.91 0.78 -15.92
C GLY A 13 -13.13 -0.24 -17.04
N ILE A 14 -13.96 -1.27 -16.81
CA ILE A 14 -14.20 -2.32 -17.81
C ILE A 14 -15.17 -1.88 -18.91
N HIS A 15 -16.17 -1.03 -18.62
CA HIS A 15 -17.28 -0.80 -19.55
C HIS A 15 -17.46 0.63 -20.04
N HIS A 16 -16.97 1.64 -19.31
CA HIS A 16 -17.38 3.04 -19.54
C HIS A 16 -16.20 3.94 -19.87
N ASN A 17 -15.07 3.72 -19.21
CA ASN A 17 -13.91 4.55 -19.39
C ASN A 17 -13.21 4.21 -20.70
N TRP A 18 -12.61 5.23 -21.33
CA TRP A 18 -11.63 5.03 -22.38
C TRP A 18 -10.32 4.59 -21.73
N GLU A 19 -10.06 3.29 -21.74
CA GLU A 19 -8.86 2.71 -21.17
C GLU A 19 -7.96 2.13 -22.26
N VAL A 20 -6.65 2.17 -22.04
CA VAL A 20 -5.67 1.48 -22.89
C VAL A 20 -4.99 0.42 -22.05
N SER A 21 -4.91 -0.80 -22.58
CA SER A 21 -4.23 -1.90 -21.92
C SER A 21 -3.50 -2.76 -22.95
N GLY A 22 -2.39 -3.34 -22.52
CA GLY A 22 -1.55 -4.20 -23.31
C GLY A 22 -1.27 -5.50 -22.58
N VAL A 23 -0.92 -6.51 -23.37
CA VAL A 23 -0.45 -7.80 -22.89
C VAL A 23 0.92 -8.07 -23.49
N VAL A 24 1.87 -8.47 -22.64
CA VAL A 24 3.21 -8.88 -23.06
C VAL A 24 3.35 -10.38 -22.83
N PHE A 25 3.78 -11.09 -23.86
CA PHE A 25 4.25 -12.46 -23.74
C PHE A 25 5.77 -12.47 -23.63
N PHE A 26 6.30 -13.29 -22.73
CA PHE A 26 7.74 -13.45 -22.57
C PHE A 26 8.19 -14.63 -23.42
N ASP A 27 9.23 -14.42 -24.21
CA ASP A 27 9.85 -15.44 -25.05
C ASP A 27 10.87 -16.22 -24.20
N GLU A 28 10.68 -17.54 -24.08
CA GLU A 28 11.58 -18.39 -23.29
C GLU A 28 12.92 -18.67 -23.98
N SER A 29 13.07 -18.28 -25.25
CA SER A 29 14.31 -18.40 -26.00
C SER A 29 15.17 -17.12 -25.98
N ASP A 30 14.60 -15.99 -25.55
CA ASP A 30 15.29 -14.70 -25.45
C ASP A 30 15.68 -14.38 -24.00
N ALA A 31 16.98 -14.29 -23.74
CA ALA A 31 17.53 -13.95 -22.43
C ALA A 31 17.05 -12.58 -21.92
N ALA A 32 16.87 -11.59 -22.80
CA ALA A 32 16.37 -10.28 -22.41
C ALA A 32 14.89 -10.35 -21.96
N SER A 33 14.07 -11.14 -22.67
CA SER A 33 12.68 -11.40 -22.31
C SER A 33 12.53 -12.12 -20.97
N ILE A 34 13.39 -13.11 -20.71
CA ILE A 34 13.45 -13.80 -19.41
C ILE A 34 13.82 -12.82 -18.30
N GLN A 35 14.85 -11.98 -18.51
CA GLN A 35 15.26 -11.00 -17.50
C GLN A 35 14.13 -10.02 -17.19
N ALA A 36 13.43 -9.51 -18.22
CA ALA A 36 12.28 -8.61 -18.02
C ALA A 36 11.16 -9.27 -17.19
N ARG A 37 10.91 -10.58 -17.41
CA ARG A 37 9.95 -11.35 -16.61
C ARG A 37 10.37 -11.43 -15.13
N GLU A 38 11.63 -11.74 -14.87
CA GLU A 38 12.14 -11.85 -13.50
C GLU A 38 12.15 -10.48 -12.79
N ASP A 39 12.47 -9.40 -13.51
CA ASP A 39 12.40 -8.04 -12.97
C ASP A 39 10.96 -7.65 -12.61
N SER A 40 9.99 -7.98 -13.47
CA SER A 40 8.57 -7.76 -13.22
C SER A 40 8.10 -8.52 -11.98
N LYS A 41 8.46 -9.81 -11.87
CA LYS A 41 8.18 -10.63 -10.69
C LYS A 41 8.82 -10.05 -9.42
N LYS A 42 10.07 -9.60 -9.50
CA LYS A 42 10.78 -8.98 -8.36
C LYS A 42 10.07 -7.70 -7.89
N ARG A 43 9.59 -6.87 -8.82
CA ARG A 43 8.80 -5.67 -8.48
C ARG A 43 7.49 -6.04 -7.80
N PHE A 44 6.77 -7.04 -8.30
CA PHE A 44 5.56 -7.53 -7.67
C PHE A 44 5.82 -8.05 -6.24
N LEU A 45 6.86 -8.87 -6.07
CA LEU A 45 7.22 -9.41 -4.75
C LEU A 45 7.62 -8.30 -3.77
N LYS A 46 8.39 -7.31 -4.21
CA LYS A 46 8.72 -6.14 -3.39
C LYS A 46 7.46 -5.41 -2.91
N LEU A 47 6.52 -5.15 -3.82
CA LEU A 47 5.24 -4.52 -3.47
C LEU A 47 4.45 -5.37 -2.48
N TRP A 48 4.40 -6.68 -2.71
CA TRP A 48 3.68 -7.62 -1.88
C TRP A 48 4.26 -7.72 -0.47
N ASP A 49 5.58 -7.87 -0.37
CA ASP A 49 6.28 -8.16 0.88
C ASP A 49 6.47 -6.90 1.75
N HIS A 50 6.59 -5.72 1.14
CA HIS A 50 6.95 -4.49 1.87
C HIS A 50 5.95 -3.34 1.77
N GLU A 51 5.21 -3.24 0.67
CA GLU A 51 4.37 -2.06 0.37
C GLU A 51 2.87 -2.38 0.42
N SER A 52 2.51 -3.60 0.80
CA SER A 52 1.12 -4.04 0.93
C SER A 52 0.63 -3.96 2.38
N PHE A 53 -0.67 -3.72 2.54
CA PHE A 53 -1.32 -3.73 3.84
C PHE A 53 -2.53 -4.68 3.83
N GLY A 54 -2.42 -5.76 4.60
CA GLY A 54 -3.49 -6.75 4.75
C GLY A 54 -4.47 -6.38 5.86
N VAL A 55 -5.78 -6.37 5.56
CA VAL A 55 -6.83 -6.15 6.57
C VAL A 55 -8.11 -6.93 6.26
N ASP A 56 -8.53 -7.80 7.18
CA ASP A 56 -9.89 -8.34 7.15
C ASP A 56 -10.85 -7.38 7.85
N THR A 57 -11.53 -6.55 7.04
CA THR A 57 -12.51 -5.58 7.53
C THR A 57 -13.66 -6.20 8.31
N ARG A 58 -14.00 -7.48 8.10
CA ARG A 58 -15.07 -8.16 8.84
C ARG A 58 -14.61 -8.47 10.26
N PHE A 59 -13.38 -8.97 10.40
CA PHE A 59 -12.77 -9.27 11.70
C PHE A 59 -12.65 -8.02 12.56
N VAL A 60 -12.04 -6.95 12.02
CA VAL A 60 -11.85 -5.69 12.75
C VAL A 60 -13.20 -5.07 13.14
N ALA A 61 -14.16 -5.07 12.22
CA ALA A 61 -15.50 -4.54 12.50
C ALA A 61 -16.24 -5.34 13.58
N ALA A 62 -16.09 -6.67 13.60
CA ALA A 62 -16.65 -7.51 14.67
C ALA A 62 -15.99 -7.21 16.03
N ARG A 63 -14.67 -7.00 16.07
CA ARG A 63 -13.94 -6.62 17.29
C ARG A 63 -14.36 -5.25 17.80
N TRP A 64 -14.49 -4.26 16.93
CA TRP A 64 -14.95 -2.91 17.31
C TRP A 64 -16.36 -2.95 17.88
N LEU A 65 -17.27 -3.73 17.31
CA LEU A 65 -18.60 -3.94 17.88
C LEU A 65 -18.53 -4.61 19.26
N ALA A 66 -17.58 -5.51 19.51
CA ALA A 66 -17.42 -6.11 20.84
C ALA A 66 -16.84 -5.13 21.89
N HIS A 67 -15.91 -4.26 21.48
CA HIS A 67 -15.11 -3.40 22.36
C HIS A 67 -15.58 -1.95 22.53
N ASP A 68 -16.50 -1.45 21.69
CA ASP A 68 -17.03 -0.09 21.85
C ASP A 68 -17.63 0.01 23.27
N SER A 69 -16.99 0.74 24.18
CA SER A 69 -17.24 0.65 25.62
C SER A 69 -18.54 1.33 26.07
N ALA A 70 -19.16 2.13 25.19
CA ALA A 70 -20.59 2.49 25.28
C ALA A 70 -21.51 1.39 24.71
N GLY A 71 -21.00 0.61 23.75
CA GLY A 71 -21.65 -0.48 23.04
C GLY A 71 -21.59 -1.84 23.73
N SER A 72 -20.60 -2.18 24.57
CA SER A 72 -20.51 -3.51 25.19
C SER A 72 -21.72 -3.83 26.10
N ARG A 73 -22.40 -2.81 26.61
CA ARG A 73 -23.66 -2.96 27.37
C ARG A 73 -24.92 -2.95 26.50
N TRP A 74 -24.86 -2.31 25.33
CA TRP A 74 -25.96 -2.24 24.35
C TRP A 74 -25.96 -3.46 23.42
N LEU A 75 -24.82 -3.83 22.82
CA LEU A 75 -24.61 -5.03 22.00
C LEU A 75 -24.82 -6.35 22.75
N ALA A 76 -24.63 -6.36 24.08
CA ALA A 76 -25.02 -7.50 24.91
C ALA A 76 -26.55 -7.68 25.00
N LYS A 77 -27.32 -6.62 24.76
CA LYS A 77 -28.79 -6.59 24.77
C LYS A 77 -29.40 -6.55 23.36
N THR A 78 -28.61 -6.24 22.33
CA THR A 78 -29.03 -6.21 20.94
C THR A 78 -29.21 -7.64 20.39
N PRO A 79 -30.39 -8.00 19.88
CA PRO A 79 -30.61 -9.29 19.24
C PRO A 79 -29.57 -9.59 18.15
N ALA A 80 -29.24 -10.87 17.95
CA ALA A 80 -28.24 -11.28 16.95
C ALA A 80 -28.53 -10.69 15.55
N GLY A 81 -29.80 -10.61 15.15
CA GLY A 81 -30.23 -10.05 13.87
C GLY A 81 -29.84 -8.57 13.66
N GLU A 82 -29.96 -7.74 14.69
CA GLU A 82 -29.63 -6.31 14.63
C GLU A 82 -28.11 -6.05 14.65
N ARG A 83 -27.31 -6.96 15.23
CA ARG A 83 -25.84 -6.91 15.15
C ARG A 83 -25.34 -7.19 13.73
N THR A 84 -25.94 -8.18 13.05
CA THR A 84 -25.65 -8.45 11.63
C THR A 84 -25.99 -7.27 10.72
N ALA A 85 -27.08 -6.56 11.00
CA ALA A 85 -27.49 -5.39 10.21
C ALA A 85 -26.48 -4.22 10.29
N GLN A 86 -25.71 -4.12 11.38
CA GLN A 86 -24.69 -3.08 11.56
C GLN A 86 -23.35 -3.41 10.90
N MET A 87 -23.12 -4.66 10.53
CA MET A 87 -21.83 -5.09 9.98
C MET A 87 -21.40 -4.31 8.73
N PRO A 88 -22.27 -4.05 7.74
CA PRO A 88 -21.90 -3.23 6.59
C PRO A 88 -21.43 -1.81 6.97
N HIS A 89 -22.09 -1.17 7.95
CA HIS A 89 -21.72 0.17 8.42
C HIS A 89 -20.36 0.18 9.12
N MET A 90 -20.10 -0.83 9.96
CA MET A 90 -18.82 -0.95 10.65
C MET A 90 -17.69 -1.28 9.70
N ARG A 91 -17.89 -2.17 8.72
CA ARG A 91 -16.91 -2.43 7.67
C ARG A 91 -16.57 -1.17 6.87
N ARG A 92 -17.57 -0.33 6.55
CA ARG A 92 -17.33 0.98 5.92
C ARG A 92 -16.57 1.94 6.83
N ARG A 93 -16.78 1.87 8.16
CA ARG A 93 -16.02 2.67 9.13
C ARG A 93 -14.57 2.22 9.17
N VAL A 94 -14.31 0.91 9.27
CA VAL A 94 -12.96 0.32 9.21
C VAL A 94 -12.26 0.75 7.93
N MET A 95 -12.90 0.59 6.76
CA MET A 95 -12.31 0.98 5.48
C MET A 95 -11.93 2.46 5.44
N ARG A 96 -12.79 3.36 5.91
CA ARG A 96 -12.48 4.80 5.98
C ARG A 96 -11.31 5.09 6.93
N THR A 97 -11.20 4.36 8.03
CA THR A 97 -10.07 4.49 8.96
C THR A 97 -8.77 3.98 8.34
N VAL A 98 -8.79 2.84 7.65
CA VAL A 98 -7.64 2.31 6.89
C VAL A 98 -7.17 3.35 5.87
N LEU A 99 -8.06 3.85 5.01
CA LEU A 99 -7.72 4.83 3.98
C LEU A 99 -7.12 6.11 4.57
N ARG A 100 -7.64 6.57 5.70
CA ARG A 100 -7.09 7.74 6.40
C ARG A 100 -5.66 7.51 6.87
N HIS A 101 -5.39 6.34 7.46
CA HIS A 101 -4.04 6.04 7.93
C HIS A 101 -3.06 5.77 6.79
N ILE A 102 -3.51 5.22 5.66
CA ILE A 102 -2.70 5.13 4.43
C ILE A 102 -2.33 6.55 3.96
N GLN A 103 -3.30 7.46 3.86
CA GLN A 103 -3.01 8.85 3.48
C GLN A 103 -2.05 9.56 4.45
N GLN A 104 -2.16 9.27 5.75
CA GLN A 104 -1.20 9.78 6.75
C GLN A 104 0.20 9.19 6.55
N PHE A 105 0.28 7.89 6.25
CA PHE A 105 1.55 7.22 5.93
C PHE A 105 2.20 7.80 4.68
N ASP A 106 1.44 8.10 3.64
CA ASP A 106 1.96 8.75 2.43
C ASP A 106 2.61 10.10 2.76
N GLY A 107 1.97 10.91 3.62
CA GLY A 107 2.53 12.18 4.08
C GLY A 107 3.78 12.00 4.95
N GLU A 108 3.71 11.14 5.97
CA GLU A 108 4.81 10.88 6.90
C GLU A 108 6.05 10.29 6.19
N SER A 109 5.83 9.37 5.24
CA SER A 109 6.90 8.76 4.45
C SER A 109 7.51 9.76 3.48
N ALA A 110 6.73 10.63 2.83
CA ALA A 110 7.25 11.70 2.00
C ALA A 110 8.15 12.68 2.79
N ASP A 111 7.69 13.13 3.96
CA ASP A 111 8.46 14.01 4.85
C ASP A 111 9.74 13.33 5.35
N TRP A 112 9.67 12.03 5.64
CA TRP A 112 10.84 11.25 6.01
C TRP A 112 11.83 11.12 4.85
N LEU A 113 11.38 10.78 3.64
CA LEU A 113 12.21 10.71 2.43
C LEU A 113 12.92 12.04 2.14
N GLN A 114 12.19 13.16 2.25
CA GLN A 114 12.76 14.50 2.05
C GLN A 114 13.83 14.85 3.10
N ARG A 115 13.73 14.31 4.32
CA ARG A 115 14.80 14.45 5.32
C ARG A 115 16.03 13.61 4.96
N GLN A 116 15.85 12.36 4.54
CA GLN A 116 16.96 11.50 4.10
C GLN A 116 17.65 12.05 2.86
N LEU A 117 16.91 12.70 1.96
CA LEU A 117 17.47 13.30 0.74
C LEU A 117 18.46 14.45 1.04
N ARG A 118 18.45 15.03 2.25
CA ARG A 118 19.42 16.07 2.63
C ARG A 118 20.83 15.52 2.81
N GLU A 119 20.97 14.21 2.96
CA GLU A 119 22.27 13.55 3.01
C GLU A 119 22.92 13.55 1.63
N ALA A 120 24.20 13.93 1.58
CA ALA A 120 24.91 14.16 0.31
C ALA A 120 24.88 12.96 -0.66
N PRO A 121 25.05 11.70 -0.22
CA PRO A 121 24.99 10.55 -1.14
C PRO A 121 23.61 10.38 -1.80
N ALA A 122 22.53 10.51 -1.03
CA ALA A 122 21.17 10.38 -1.54
C ALA A 122 20.80 11.55 -2.47
N ALA A 123 21.20 12.78 -2.12
CA ALA A 123 20.96 13.97 -2.94
C ALA A 123 21.60 13.85 -4.34
N VAL A 124 22.87 13.44 -4.38
CA VAL A 124 23.61 13.26 -5.64
C VAL A 124 22.95 12.19 -6.49
N ARG A 125 22.62 11.05 -5.88
CA ARG A 125 22.01 9.93 -6.61
C ARG A 125 20.62 10.29 -7.17
N ALA A 126 19.81 11.02 -6.41
CA ALA A 126 18.50 11.48 -6.88
C ALA A 126 18.65 12.45 -8.07
N ALA A 127 19.62 13.36 -8.03
CA ALA A 127 19.90 14.26 -9.15
C ALA A 127 20.35 13.50 -10.40
N ASP A 128 21.16 12.45 -10.24
CA ASP A 128 21.58 11.58 -11.36
C ASP A 128 20.40 10.87 -12.00
N LEU A 129 19.51 10.29 -11.20
CA LEU A 129 18.30 9.63 -11.68
C LEU A 129 17.35 10.61 -12.38
N ALA A 130 17.21 11.82 -11.86
CA ALA A 130 16.42 12.88 -12.49
C ALA A 130 17.00 13.29 -13.85
N ARG A 131 18.34 13.38 -13.98
CA ARG A 131 19.02 13.66 -15.26
C ARG A 131 18.80 12.55 -16.30
N GLN A 132 18.52 11.32 -15.86
CA GLN A 132 18.17 10.20 -16.72
C GLN A 132 16.68 10.21 -17.15
N GLY A 133 15.92 11.25 -16.78
CA GLY A 133 14.51 11.41 -17.15
C GLY A 133 13.53 10.78 -16.16
N MET A 134 14.00 10.31 -15.00
CA MET A 134 13.11 9.79 -13.95
C MET A 134 12.36 10.93 -13.26
N ALA A 135 11.08 10.71 -12.95
CA ALA A 135 10.30 11.68 -12.21
C ALA A 135 10.87 11.90 -10.78
N PRO A 136 10.87 13.13 -10.26
CA PRO A 136 11.60 13.49 -9.02
C PRO A 136 11.22 12.67 -7.78
N GLY A 137 9.94 12.31 -7.63
CA GLY A 137 9.48 11.49 -6.50
C GLY A 137 10.07 10.09 -6.53
N TYR A 138 10.04 9.43 -7.70
CA TYR A 138 10.65 8.12 -7.88
C TYR A 138 12.18 8.17 -7.74
N ALA A 139 12.81 9.20 -8.29
CA ALA A 139 14.24 9.41 -8.15
C ALA A 139 14.66 9.53 -6.68
N THR A 140 13.89 10.27 -5.88
CA THR A 140 14.12 10.41 -4.43
C THR A 140 13.96 9.08 -3.71
N LEU A 141 12.89 8.34 -3.97
CA LEU A 141 12.61 7.06 -3.32
C LEU A 141 13.73 6.04 -3.59
N ILE A 142 14.11 5.88 -4.86
CA ILE A 142 15.18 4.95 -5.26
C ILE A 142 16.52 5.38 -4.68
N ALA A 143 16.86 6.67 -4.73
CA ALA A 143 18.13 7.15 -4.21
C ALA A 143 18.27 6.93 -2.70
N VAL A 144 17.20 7.17 -1.93
CA VAL A 144 17.20 6.96 -0.48
C VAL A 144 17.28 5.46 -0.14
N GLU A 145 16.52 4.61 -0.84
CA GLU A 145 16.58 3.16 -0.67
C GLU A 145 17.98 2.59 -1.00
N GLU A 146 18.58 2.99 -2.12
CA GLU A 146 19.92 2.55 -2.53
C GLU A 146 20.98 3.00 -1.51
N THR A 147 20.85 4.20 -0.94
CA THR A 147 21.81 4.76 0.02
C THR A 147 21.73 4.06 1.39
N LEU A 148 20.52 3.73 1.84
CA LEU A 148 20.30 3.12 3.15
C LEU A 148 20.41 1.58 3.13
N GLY A 149 20.16 0.97 1.98
CA GLY A 149 19.91 -0.46 1.84
C GLY A 149 18.43 -0.80 2.10
N THR A 150 17.89 -1.73 1.32
CA THR A 150 16.46 -2.09 1.30
C THR A 150 15.92 -2.50 2.67
N GLU A 151 16.64 -3.33 3.44
CA GLU A 151 16.18 -3.77 4.77
C GLU A 151 16.02 -2.59 5.73
N LYS A 152 17.06 -1.77 5.86
CA LYS A 152 17.05 -0.59 6.74
C LYS A 152 15.98 0.42 6.30
N PHE A 153 15.82 0.62 4.98
CA PHE A 153 14.80 1.49 4.42
C PHE A 153 13.39 1.11 4.90
N TYR A 154 13.02 -0.17 4.77
CA TYR A 154 11.70 -0.63 5.19
C TYR A 154 11.55 -0.72 6.71
N ASP A 155 12.63 -1.01 7.45
CA ASP A 155 12.62 -0.94 8.92
C ASP A 155 12.28 0.46 9.43
N GLU A 156 12.88 1.50 8.84
CA GLU A 156 12.58 2.89 9.22
C GLU A 156 11.16 3.29 8.82
N LEU A 157 10.69 2.91 7.63
CA LEU A 157 9.29 3.11 7.25
C LEU A 157 8.33 2.39 8.21
N GLY A 158 8.67 1.18 8.65
CA GLY A 158 7.94 0.37 9.63
C GLY A 158 7.82 1.01 11.02
N ARG A 159 8.67 2.00 11.34
CA ARG A 159 8.65 2.76 12.60
C ARG A 159 7.78 4.01 12.53
N LEU A 160 7.24 4.37 11.37
CA LEU A 160 6.38 5.53 11.24
C LEU A 160 5.08 5.36 12.05
N PRO A 161 4.59 6.41 12.74
CA PRO A 161 3.40 6.29 13.59
C PRO A 161 2.15 5.79 12.86
N SER A 162 1.94 6.23 11.62
CA SER A 162 0.79 5.83 10.79
C SER A 162 0.78 4.34 10.45
N ILE A 163 1.93 3.74 10.08
CA ILE A 163 2.00 2.30 9.79
C ILE A 163 1.82 1.47 11.06
N GLN A 164 2.30 1.95 12.21
CA GLN A 164 2.05 1.29 13.50
C GLN A 164 0.55 1.27 13.84
N LYS A 165 -0.16 2.37 13.56
CA LYS A 165 -1.63 2.44 13.71
C LYS A 165 -2.35 1.50 12.74
N LEU A 166 -1.92 1.44 11.48
CA LEU A 166 -2.44 0.48 10.49
C LEU A 166 -2.25 -0.97 10.99
N ASN A 167 -1.06 -1.33 11.43
CA ASN A 167 -0.75 -2.67 11.94
C ASN A 167 -1.54 -3.00 13.20
N ALA A 168 -1.75 -2.03 14.10
CA ALA A 168 -2.62 -2.20 15.26
C ALA A 168 -4.09 -2.43 14.84
N LEU A 169 -4.58 -1.65 13.87
CA LEU A 169 -5.92 -1.78 13.31
C LEU A 169 -6.15 -3.15 12.67
N ALA A 170 -5.18 -3.68 11.91
CA ALA A 170 -5.27 -5.01 11.30
C ALA A 170 -5.40 -6.12 12.34
N ARG A 171 -4.78 -5.95 13.51
CA ARG A 171 -4.95 -6.83 14.68
C ARG A 171 -6.27 -6.61 15.41
N GLY A 172 -7.06 -5.62 15.02
CA GLY A 172 -8.36 -5.26 15.59
C GLY A 172 -8.27 -4.49 16.90
N ALA A 173 -7.20 -3.72 17.09
CA ALA A 173 -7.09 -2.71 18.14
C ALA A 173 -7.91 -1.44 17.82
#